data_AF-A0A7W7VA33-F1
#
_entry.id   AF-A0A7W7VA33-F1
#
_cell.length_a   1.000
_cell.length_b   1.000
_cell.length_c   1.000
_cell.angle_alpha   90.00
_cell.angle_beta   90.00
_cell.angle_gamma   90.00
#
_symmetry.space_group_name_H-M   'P 1'
#
loop_
_entity.id
_entity.type
_entity.pdbx_description
1 polymer ?
#
loop_
_entity_poly.entity_id
_entity_poly.type
_entity_poly.pdbx_seq_one_letter_code
_entity_poly.pdbx_strand_id
1 'polypeptide(L)'
;MITAIAHAATAAPLAALLPARRGEAWKVTPAPYCVRPHAATSRLTNGHRALIIAESGGRIEVFVDDADMFPVTPDVVVAQDAPHPVATLAGRILRTVLPRLEREAAARVHHENGWQGVVTAKAADLSEVGFELIDHGAHPAVEDTLTGPALEWEGTAGGKWGLSVYGLAGQLTLTYDGPVHGLYAVLPVLLPPADGHAPQDAEGTLTRHLTARFPQLRPLGVDELEFGRLGDVPGYIARPEKPTPDATADDTTRVVAEFSAIGTDLLLSVAALLV
;
A
#
# COMPACT_ATOMS: atom_id res chain seq x y z
N MET A 1 -28.05 16.42 28.53
CA MET A 1 -26.92 17.30 28.22
C MET A 1 -26.32 16.79 26.92
N ILE A 2 -26.54 17.48 25.80
CA ILE A 2 -26.00 17.08 24.50
C ILE A 2 -24.58 17.63 24.46
N THR A 3 -23.59 16.79 24.76
CA THR A 3 -22.18 17.13 24.63
C THR A 3 -21.92 17.44 23.16
N ALA A 4 -21.39 18.63 22.85
CA ALA A 4 -20.95 18.95 21.51
C ALA A 4 -19.95 17.87 21.06
N ILE A 5 -20.27 17.17 19.96
CA ILE A 5 -19.33 16.21 19.37
C ILE A 5 -18.19 17.06 18.81
N ALA A 6 -17.06 17.07 19.51
CA ALA A 6 -15.86 17.70 18.99
C ALA A 6 -15.42 16.95 17.73
N HIS A 7 -15.03 17.68 16.68
CA HIS A 7 -14.48 17.08 15.47
C HIS A 7 -13.02 16.68 15.69
N ALA A 8 -12.63 15.49 15.22
CA ALA A 8 -11.24 15.06 15.25
C ALA A 8 -10.38 15.98 14.39
N ALA A 9 -9.34 16.59 14.97
CA ALA A 9 -8.48 17.55 14.29
C ALA A 9 -7.67 16.92 13.16
N THR A 10 -7.36 15.63 13.26
CA THR A 10 -6.59 14.84 12.29
C THR A 10 -7.37 14.55 11.01
N ALA A 11 -8.71 14.64 11.02
CA ALA A 11 -9.53 14.17 9.91
C ALA A 11 -9.23 14.90 8.58
N ALA A 12 -9.21 16.24 8.59
CA ALA A 12 -8.96 17.01 7.36
C ALA A 12 -7.52 16.83 6.81
N PRO A 13 -6.46 16.92 7.63
CA PRO A 13 -5.11 16.59 7.19
C PRO A 13 -4.97 15.16 6.65
N LEU A 14 -5.62 14.17 7.28
CA LEU A 14 -5.60 12.79 6.81
C LEU A 14 -6.30 12.65 5.45
N ALA A 15 -7.48 13.27 5.28
CA ALA A 15 -8.21 13.23 4.02
C ALA A 15 -7.39 13.75 2.84
N ALA A 16 -6.57 14.79 3.07
CA ALA A 16 -5.70 15.38 2.06
C ALA A 16 -4.51 14.47 1.66
N LEU A 17 -4.16 13.48 2.48
CA LEU A 17 -3.08 12.52 2.19
C LEU A 17 -3.58 11.23 1.54
N LEU A 18 -4.90 11.01 1.51
CA LEU A 18 -5.48 9.85 0.84
C LEU A 18 -5.82 10.22 -0.60
N PRO A 19 -5.45 9.38 -1.59
CA PRO A 19 -5.70 9.67 -2.98
C PRO A 19 -7.21 9.65 -3.27
N ALA A 20 -7.60 10.46 -4.26
CA ALA A 20 -8.94 10.38 -4.83
C ALA A 20 -9.11 9.03 -5.54
N ARG A 21 -10.34 8.52 -5.56
CA ARG A 21 -10.70 7.33 -6.34
C ARG A 21 -11.79 7.65 -7.31
N ARG A 22 -11.53 7.41 -8.60
CA ARG A 22 -12.42 7.69 -9.73
C ARG A 22 -12.90 9.15 -9.73
N GLY A 23 -11.97 10.06 -9.41
CA GLY A 23 -12.23 11.49 -9.26
C GLY A 23 -12.88 11.91 -7.94
N GLU A 24 -13.23 10.98 -7.04
CA GLU A 24 -13.83 11.30 -5.74
C GLU A 24 -12.76 11.36 -4.64
N ALA A 25 -12.47 12.58 -4.19
CA ALA A 25 -11.60 12.83 -3.04
C ALA A 25 -12.28 12.45 -1.71
N TRP A 26 -11.47 12.14 -0.71
CA TRP A 26 -11.95 11.91 0.67
C TRP A 26 -12.48 13.21 1.27
N LYS A 27 -13.70 13.15 1.81
CA LYS A 27 -14.40 14.27 2.44
C LYS A 27 -14.59 14.00 3.93
N VAL A 28 -14.46 15.06 4.73
CA VAL A 28 -14.75 15.01 6.17
C VAL A 28 -16.24 15.30 6.38
N THR A 29 -16.95 14.41 7.06
CA THR A 29 -18.35 14.59 7.48
C THR A 29 -18.48 14.35 8.98
N PRO A 30 -19.58 14.80 9.61
CA PRO A 30 -19.92 14.36 10.96
C PRO A 30 -19.98 12.83 11.05
N ALA A 31 -19.48 12.27 12.14
CA ALA A 31 -19.62 10.84 12.39
C ALA A 31 -21.06 10.51 12.82
N PRO A 32 -21.68 9.44 12.28
CA PRO A 32 -23.05 9.06 12.62
C PRO A 32 -23.19 8.58 14.08
N TYR A 33 -22.09 8.17 14.71
CA TYR A 33 -22.01 7.70 16.08
C TYR A 33 -20.64 7.96 16.69
N CYS A 34 -20.55 7.93 18.02
CA CYS A 34 -19.30 8.00 18.76
C CYS A 34 -18.77 6.59 19.04
N VAL A 35 -17.60 6.26 18.51
CA VAL A 35 -16.92 4.96 18.74
C VAL A 35 -16.17 4.88 20.08
N ARG A 36 -15.93 6.06 20.69
CA ARG A 36 -15.31 6.21 22.00
C ARG A 36 -16.06 7.28 22.79
N PRO A 37 -16.42 7.03 24.06
CA PRO A 37 -17.01 8.05 24.92
C PRO A 37 -16.11 9.29 25.01
N HIS A 38 -16.69 10.47 24.80
CA HIS A 38 -16.02 11.78 24.91
C HIS A 38 -14.85 12.02 23.94
N ALA A 39 -14.62 11.16 22.95
CA ALA A 39 -13.59 11.37 21.94
C ALA A 39 -14.03 12.38 20.89
N ALA A 40 -13.10 13.20 20.42
CA ALA A 40 -13.33 13.98 19.22
C ALA A 40 -13.43 13.01 18.02
N THR A 41 -14.52 13.07 17.27
CA THR A 41 -14.85 12.04 16.27
C THR A 41 -15.30 12.68 14.96
N SER A 42 -14.73 12.20 13.85
CA SER A 42 -15.09 12.62 12.49
C SER A 42 -15.17 11.40 11.58
N ARG A 43 -15.95 11.51 10.51
CA ARG A 43 -16.02 10.50 9.45
C ARG A 43 -15.29 10.99 8.21
N LEU A 44 -14.51 10.11 7.61
CA LEU A 44 -13.91 10.30 6.29
C LEU A 44 -14.63 9.40 5.30
N THR A 45 -15.02 9.92 4.14
CA THR A 45 -15.66 9.11 3.09
C THR A 45 -15.35 9.64 1.69
N ASN A 46 -15.23 8.74 0.73
CA ASN A 46 -15.19 9.07 -0.69
C ASN A 46 -16.46 8.59 -1.43
N GLY A 47 -17.55 8.35 -0.69
CA GLY A 47 -18.82 7.83 -1.22
C GLY A 47 -18.87 6.30 -1.39
N HIS A 48 -17.71 5.64 -1.54
CA HIS A 48 -17.62 4.18 -1.69
C HIS A 48 -17.13 3.48 -0.41
N ARG A 49 -16.20 4.12 0.30
CA ARG A 49 -15.62 3.65 1.56
C ARG A 49 -15.79 4.74 2.60
N ALA A 50 -15.76 4.33 3.86
CA ALA A 50 -15.76 5.27 4.96
C ALA A 50 -14.90 4.77 6.12
N LEU A 51 -14.31 5.72 6.82
CA LEU A 51 -13.50 5.52 8.01
C LEU A 51 -14.02 6.44 9.12
N ILE A 52 -14.07 5.96 10.34
CA ILE A 52 -14.27 6.78 11.54
C ILE A 52 -12.91 7.07 12.16
N ILE A 53 -12.65 8.35 12.43
CA ILE A 53 -11.45 8.82 13.13
C ILE A 53 -11.87 9.25 14.52
N ALA A 54 -11.24 8.69 15.56
CA ALA A 54 -11.46 9.07 16.95
C ALA A 54 -10.15 9.46 17.63
N GLU A 55 -10.17 10.58 18.34
CA GLU A 55 -9.05 11.09 19.11
C GLU A 55 -9.38 11.02 20.61
N SER A 56 -8.64 10.17 21.33
CA SER A 56 -8.84 9.97 22.77
C SER A 56 -7.58 9.48 23.46
N GLY A 57 -7.33 9.95 24.68
CA GLY A 57 -6.26 9.44 25.54
C GLY A 57 -4.86 9.52 24.91
N GLY A 58 -4.56 10.58 24.15
CA GLY A 58 -3.27 10.74 23.47
C GLY A 58 -3.08 9.85 22.24
N ARG A 59 -4.16 9.27 21.70
CA ARG A 59 -4.13 8.37 20.54
C ARG A 59 -5.10 8.83 19.46
N ILE A 60 -4.74 8.49 18.23
CA ILE A 60 -5.58 8.60 17.04
C ILE A 60 -5.93 7.19 16.63
N GLU A 61 -7.22 6.88 16.65
CA GLU A 61 -7.79 5.58 16.30
C GLU A 61 -8.58 5.71 15.01
N VAL A 62 -8.42 4.74 14.11
CA VAL A 62 -9.13 4.65 12.83
C VAL A 62 -9.90 3.36 12.82
N PHE A 63 -11.16 3.44 12.40
CA PHE A 63 -12.05 2.31 12.24
C PHE A 63 -12.63 2.34 10.84
N VAL A 64 -12.79 1.18 10.22
CA VAL A 64 -13.67 1.03 9.06
C VAL A 64 -15.11 1.29 9.49
N ASP A 65 -15.79 2.12 8.72
CA ASP A 65 -17.23 2.37 8.84
C ASP A 65 -17.97 1.44 7.87
N ASP A 66 -18.40 0.28 8.37
CA ASP A 66 -19.22 -0.68 7.64
C ASP A 66 -20.67 -0.60 8.15
N ALA A 67 -21.64 -0.53 7.23
CA ALA A 67 -23.04 -0.28 7.54
C ALA A 67 -23.65 -1.38 8.44
N ASP A 68 -23.11 -2.60 8.38
CA ASP A 68 -23.62 -3.76 9.10
C ASP A 68 -22.88 -4.04 10.42
N MET A 69 -21.83 -3.28 10.75
CA MET A 69 -21.00 -3.54 11.93
C MET A 69 -20.69 -2.28 12.73
N PHE A 70 -20.99 -2.32 14.03
CA PHE A 70 -20.49 -1.31 14.96
C PHE A 70 -19.00 -1.58 15.25
N PRO A 71 -18.09 -0.64 14.93
CA PRO A 71 -16.66 -0.89 15.08
C PRO A 71 -16.25 -0.82 16.55
N VAL A 72 -15.71 -1.93 17.06
CA VAL A 72 -15.27 -2.05 18.47
C VAL A 72 -13.75 -1.95 18.61
N THR A 73 -13.02 -2.58 17.69
CA THR A 73 -11.56 -2.61 17.65
C THR A 73 -11.04 -1.68 16.56
N PRO A 74 -10.08 -0.79 16.83
CA PRO A 74 -9.51 0.08 15.81
C PRO A 74 -8.67 -0.72 14.82
N ASP A 75 -8.80 -0.38 13.55
CA ASP A 75 -7.98 -0.92 12.45
C ASP A 75 -6.56 -0.35 12.47
N VAL A 76 -6.42 0.91 12.86
CA VAL A 76 -5.13 1.58 13.03
C VAL A 76 -5.13 2.41 14.30
N VAL A 77 -4.03 2.36 15.04
CA VAL A 77 -3.78 3.20 16.21
C VAL A 77 -2.40 3.87 16.05
N VAL A 78 -2.34 5.17 16.24
CA VAL A 78 -1.10 5.96 16.27
C VAL A 78 -1.13 6.86 17.51
N ALA A 79 0.00 7.01 18.19
CA ALA A 79 0.12 7.95 19.30
C ALA A 79 0.13 9.39 18.76
N GLN A 80 -0.59 10.31 19.41
CA GLN A 80 -0.69 11.71 18.97
C GLN A 80 0.64 12.46 19.06
N ASP A 81 1.53 12.03 19.95
CA ASP A 81 2.87 12.58 20.16
C ASP A 81 3.96 11.92 19.29
N ALA A 82 3.59 10.91 18.49
CA ALA A 82 4.52 10.29 17.55
C ALA A 82 4.99 11.32 16.51
N PRO A 83 6.23 11.19 15.98
CA PRO A 83 6.67 12.02 14.86
C PRO A 83 5.73 11.85 13.65
N HIS A 84 5.24 12.97 13.11
CA HIS A 84 4.35 13.01 11.94
C HIS A 84 3.18 12.01 12.03
N PRO A 85 2.28 12.14 13.03
CA PRO A 85 1.30 11.11 13.34
C PRO A 85 0.29 10.92 12.20
N VAL A 86 -0.10 12.01 11.52
CA VAL A 86 -1.01 11.98 10.37
C VAL A 86 -0.42 11.23 9.17
N ALA A 87 0.85 11.48 8.84
CA ALA A 87 1.52 10.79 7.73
C ALA A 87 1.70 9.30 8.03
N THR A 88 2.07 8.97 9.28
CA THR A 88 2.14 7.59 9.75
C THR A 88 0.78 6.89 9.64
N LEU A 89 -0.29 7.60 9.99
CA LEU A 89 -1.66 7.09 9.89
C LEU A 89 -2.08 6.85 8.45
N ALA A 90 -1.83 7.79 7.55
CA ALA A 90 -2.10 7.66 6.11
C ALA A 90 -1.36 6.47 5.50
N GLY A 91 -0.06 6.33 5.78
CA GLY A 91 0.74 5.20 5.30
C GLY A 91 0.23 3.84 5.79
N ARG A 92 -0.24 3.74 7.04
CA ARG A 92 -0.88 2.52 7.55
C ARG A 92 -2.22 2.24 6.87
N ILE A 93 -3.07 3.24 6.70
CA ILE A 93 -4.36 3.10 5.99
C ILE A 93 -4.14 2.60 4.55
N LEU A 94 -3.19 3.19 3.82
CA LEU A 94 -2.88 2.84 2.43
C LEU A 94 -2.29 1.43 2.29
N ARG A 95 -1.45 0.99 3.23
CA ARG A 95 -0.80 -0.33 3.17
C ARG A 95 -1.64 -1.48 3.73
N THR A 96 -2.54 -1.24 4.67
CA THR A 96 -3.22 -2.33 5.40
C THR A 96 -4.75 -2.26 5.30
N VAL A 97 -5.34 -1.11 5.59
CA VAL A 97 -6.81 -0.95 5.67
C VAL A 97 -7.46 -0.98 4.29
N LEU A 98 -7.02 -0.11 3.38
CA LEU A 98 -7.62 -0.01 2.05
C LEU A 98 -7.42 -1.27 1.21
N PRO A 99 -6.24 -1.91 1.19
CA PRO A 99 -6.07 -3.19 0.48
C PRO A 99 -6.95 -4.31 1.04
N ARG A 100 -7.19 -4.33 2.37
CA ARG A 100 -8.13 -5.28 2.99
C ARG A 100 -9.57 -5.04 2.50
N LEU A 101 -10.02 -3.78 2.48
CA LEU A 101 -11.36 -3.41 1.99
C LEU A 101 -11.52 -3.74 0.49
N GLU A 102 -10.48 -3.57 -0.31
CA GLU A 102 -10.51 -3.98 -1.72
C GLU A 102 -10.65 -5.49 -1.89
N ARG A 103 -9.96 -6.28 -1.05
CA ARG A 103 -10.07 -7.74 -1.05
C ARG A 103 -11.46 -8.20 -0.65
N GLU A 104 -12.05 -7.59 0.38
CA GLU A 104 -13.42 -7.89 0.81
C GLU A 104 -14.44 -7.53 -0.28
N ALA A 105 -14.26 -6.40 -0.96
CA ALA A 105 -15.08 -6.02 -2.11
C ALA A 105 -14.92 -7.00 -3.28
N ALA A 106 -13.70 -7.41 -3.60
CA ALA A 106 -13.43 -8.41 -4.63
C ALA A 106 -14.05 -9.77 -4.29
N ALA A 107 -14.00 -10.19 -3.03
CA ALA A 107 -14.64 -11.42 -2.56
C ALA A 107 -16.16 -11.38 -2.71
N ARG A 108 -16.81 -10.26 -2.40
CA ARG A 108 -18.25 -10.07 -2.64
C ARG A 108 -18.59 -10.13 -4.12
N VAL A 109 -17.84 -9.40 -4.96
CA VAL A 109 -18.02 -9.44 -6.42
C VAL A 109 -17.81 -10.85 -6.98
N HIS A 110 -16.82 -11.60 -6.47
CA HIS A 110 -16.61 -12.98 -6.85
C HIS A 110 -17.80 -13.86 -6.51
N HIS A 111 -18.36 -13.71 -5.31
CA HIS A 111 -19.51 -14.47 -4.86
C HIS A 111 -20.75 -14.19 -5.73
N GLU A 112 -20.97 -12.93 -6.11
CA GLU A 112 -22.15 -12.50 -6.86
C GLU A 112 -22.03 -12.73 -8.38
N ASN A 113 -20.84 -12.47 -8.95
CA ASN A 113 -20.62 -12.35 -10.39
C ASN A 113 -19.49 -13.24 -10.91
N GLY A 114 -18.92 -14.10 -10.06
CA GLY A 114 -17.80 -14.97 -10.41
C GLY A 114 -16.49 -14.23 -10.66
N TRP A 115 -15.46 -14.97 -11.10
CA TRP A 115 -14.13 -14.42 -11.37
C TRP A 115 -14.13 -13.32 -12.44
N GLN A 116 -14.96 -13.45 -13.47
CA GLN A 116 -15.04 -12.44 -14.53
C GLN A 116 -15.52 -11.08 -14.01
N GLY A 117 -16.40 -11.05 -13.00
CA GLY A 117 -16.80 -9.82 -12.32
C GLY A 117 -15.62 -9.15 -11.62
N VAL A 118 -14.75 -9.93 -10.96
CA VAL A 118 -13.54 -9.41 -10.30
C VAL A 118 -12.57 -8.84 -11.33
N VAL A 119 -12.32 -9.55 -12.42
CA VAL A 119 -11.46 -9.08 -13.52
C VAL A 119 -11.97 -7.76 -14.09
N THR A 120 -13.28 -7.64 -14.32
CA THR A 120 -13.89 -6.41 -14.82
C THR A 120 -13.74 -5.24 -13.84
N ALA A 121 -13.95 -5.49 -12.55
CA ALA A 121 -13.75 -4.48 -11.51
C ALA A 121 -12.29 -4.04 -11.42
N LYS A 122 -11.34 -4.98 -11.54
CA LYS A 122 -9.90 -4.70 -11.48
C LYS A 122 -9.36 -4.06 -12.75
N ALA A 123 -9.97 -4.29 -13.91
CA ALA A 123 -9.64 -3.57 -15.13
C ALA A 123 -9.88 -2.05 -14.99
N ALA A 124 -10.95 -1.65 -14.28
CA ALA A 124 -11.19 -0.25 -13.96
C ALA A 124 -10.12 0.33 -13.02
N ASP A 125 -9.70 -0.42 -12.01
CA ASP A 125 -8.62 -0.02 -11.10
C ASP A 125 -7.27 0.11 -11.84
N LEU A 126 -6.95 -0.83 -12.73
CA LEU A 126 -5.75 -0.76 -13.58
C LEU A 126 -5.81 0.43 -14.54
N SER A 127 -6.97 0.71 -15.13
CA SER A 127 -7.14 1.87 -16.02
C SER A 127 -6.87 3.18 -15.26
N GLU A 128 -7.36 3.28 -14.03
CA GLU A 128 -7.13 4.43 -13.15
C GLU A 128 -5.62 4.63 -12.86
N VAL A 129 -4.93 3.55 -12.46
CA VAL A 129 -3.47 3.60 -12.25
C VAL A 129 -2.72 3.92 -13.54
N GLY A 130 -3.15 3.36 -14.67
CA GLY A 130 -2.55 3.61 -15.98
C GLY A 130 -2.62 5.08 -16.39
N PHE A 131 -3.75 5.75 -16.16
CA PHE A 131 -3.87 7.19 -16.40
C PHE A 131 -2.99 8.01 -15.46
N GLU A 132 -2.93 7.66 -14.17
CA GLU A 132 -2.05 8.35 -13.22
C GLU A 132 -0.56 8.21 -13.62
N LEU A 133 -0.15 7.01 -14.08
CA LEU A 133 1.19 6.78 -14.62
C LEU A 133 1.46 7.65 -15.85
N ILE A 134 0.49 7.78 -16.77
CA ILE A 134 0.60 8.65 -17.95
C ILE A 134 0.74 10.12 -17.56
N ASP A 135 -0.03 10.58 -16.58
CA ASP A 135 0.02 11.97 -16.08
C ASP A 135 1.39 12.29 -15.44
N HIS A 136 2.09 11.27 -14.94
CA HIS A 136 3.46 11.37 -14.46
C HIS A 136 4.55 11.12 -15.52
N GLY A 137 4.15 10.82 -16.77
CA GLY A 137 5.06 10.72 -17.92
C GLY A 137 5.49 9.30 -18.30
N ALA A 138 4.90 8.26 -17.71
CA ALA A 138 5.11 6.89 -18.15
C ALA A 138 4.27 6.56 -19.41
N HIS A 139 4.67 5.47 -20.08
CA HIS A 139 3.98 4.95 -21.25
C HIS A 139 3.62 3.47 -21.05
N PRO A 140 2.60 3.19 -20.21
CA PRO A 140 2.20 1.82 -19.94
C PRO A 140 1.60 1.14 -21.19
N ALA A 141 2.13 -0.04 -21.52
CA ALA A 141 1.54 -0.97 -22.45
C ALA A 141 0.54 -1.87 -21.70
N VAL A 142 -0.59 -2.14 -22.34
CA VAL A 142 -1.59 -3.09 -21.80
C VAL A 142 -1.24 -4.48 -22.31
N GLU A 143 -1.21 -5.44 -21.41
CA GLU A 143 -1.01 -6.86 -21.72
C GLU A 143 -2.20 -7.71 -21.25
N ASP A 144 -2.53 -8.75 -22.01
CA ASP A 144 -3.48 -9.76 -21.58
C ASP A 144 -2.72 -10.97 -21.03
N THR A 145 -2.87 -11.22 -19.73
CA THR A 145 -2.27 -12.37 -19.05
C THR A 145 -3.33 -13.44 -18.78
N LEU A 146 -2.87 -14.63 -18.36
CA LEU A 146 -3.78 -15.72 -17.94
C LEU A 146 -4.70 -15.32 -16.78
N THR A 147 -4.30 -14.35 -15.96
CA THR A 147 -5.05 -13.89 -14.79
C THR A 147 -5.87 -12.63 -15.04
N GLY A 148 -5.80 -12.06 -16.25
CA GLY A 148 -6.52 -10.85 -16.66
C GLY A 148 -5.60 -9.78 -17.26
N PRO A 149 -6.10 -8.54 -17.44
CA PRO A 149 -5.29 -7.46 -17.95
C PRO A 149 -4.17 -7.10 -16.99
N ALA A 150 -3.06 -6.62 -17.55
CA ALA A 150 -1.89 -6.13 -16.86
C ALA A 150 -1.35 -4.86 -17.55
N LEU A 151 -0.49 -4.13 -16.85
CA LEU A 151 0.26 -2.99 -17.37
C LEU A 151 1.75 -3.29 -17.29
N GLU A 152 2.51 -2.91 -18.31
CA GLU A 152 3.97 -2.89 -18.27
C GLU A 152 4.50 -1.53 -18.71
N TRP A 153 5.53 -1.02 -18.05
CA TRP A 153 6.19 0.24 -18.44
C TRP A 153 7.66 0.26 -18.06
N GLU A 154 8.42 1.14 -18.69
CA GLU A 154 9.80 1.43 -18.30
C GLU A 154 9.83 2.67 -17.39
N GLY A 155 10.52 2.54 -16.26
CA GLY A 155 10.82 3.67 -15.39
C GLY A 155 12.09 4.40 -15.84
N THR A 156 12.23 5.65 -15.42
CA THR A 156 13.33 6.58 -15.68
C THR A 156 14.68 6.08 -15.17
N ALA A 157 14.67 5.22 -14.15
CA ALA A 157 15.85 4.52 -13.65
C ALA A 157 16.28 3.32 -14.52
N GLY A 158 15.62 3.07 -15.66
CA GLY A 158 15.94 2.00 -16.60
C GLY A 158 15.45 0.61 -16.17
N GLY A 159 14.60 0.53 -15.16
CA GLY A 159 13.94 -0.71 -14.76
C GLY A 159 12.58 -0.87 -15.41
N LYS A 160 12.17 -2.13 -15.63
CA LYS A 160 10.86 -2.50 -16.14
C LYS A 160 9.93 -2.77 -14.98
N TRP A 161 8.76 -2.16 -15.01
CA TRP A 161 7.68 -2.36 -14.06
C TRP A 161 6.56 -3.16 -14.72
N GLY A 162 5.95 -4.05 -13.95
CA GLY A 162 4.72 -4.75 -14.33
C GLY A 162 3.67 -4.63 -13.24
N LEU A 163 2.40 -4.53 -13.60
CA LEU A 163 1.28 -4.50 -12.67
C LEU A 163 0.20 -5.43 -13.18
N SER A 164 -0.14 -6.47 -12.42
CA SER A 164 -1.12 -7.48 -12.82
C SER A 164 -2.11 -7.79 -11.71
N VAL A 165 -3.26 -8.36 -12.08
CA VAL A 165 -4.22 -8.92 -11.13
C VAL A 165 -3.77 -10.34 -10.81
N TYR A 166 -3.46 -10.63 -9.54
CA TYR A 166 -3.05 -11.96 -9.11
C TYR A 166 -4.09 -12.63 -8.21
N GLY A 167 -4.44 -13.86 -8.60
CA GLY A 167 -5.20 -14.81 -7.78
C GLY A 167 -6.67 -14.46 -7.56
N LEU A 168 -7.43 -15.44 -7.03
CA LEU A 168 -8.87 -15.35 -6.77
C LEU A 168 -9.27 -14.24 -5.77
N ALA A 169 -8.31 -13.68 -5.04
CA ALA A 169 -8.51 -12.58 -4.12
C ALA A 169 -8.58 -11.20 -4.80
N GLY A 170 -8.31 -11.13 -6.11
CA GLY A 170 -8.41 -9.90 -6.91
C GLY A 170 -7.44 -8.81 -6.47
N GLN A 171 -6.26 -9.18 -5.95
CA GLN A 171 -5.27 -8.19 -5.50
C GLN A 171 -4.31 -7.84 -6.63
N LEU A 172 -3.68 -6.67 -6.54
CA LEU A 172 -2.68 -6.25 -7.50
C LEU A 172 -1.28 -6.71 -7.05
N THR A 173 -0.50 -7.16 -8.02
CA THR A 173 0.91 -7.50 -7.86
C THR A 173 1.73 -6.59 -8.75
N LEU A 174 2.62 -5.82 -8.12
CA LEU A 174 3.60 -4.97 -8.80
C LEU A 174 4.92 -5.72 -8.89
N THR A 175 5.50 -5.79 -10.06
CA THR A 175 6.80 -6.42 -10.33
C THR A 175 7.79 -5.39 -10.83
N TYR A 176 9.07 -5.65 -10.59
CA TYR A 176 10.18 -4.84 -11.05
C TYR A 176 11.31 -5.74 -11.57
N ASP A 177 11.93 -5.36 -12.68
CA ASP A 177 13.18 -5.94 -13.17
C ASP A 177 14.10 -4.81 -13.64
N GLY A 178 15.18 -4.56 -12.89
CA GLY A 178 16.05 -3.43 -13.17
C GLY A 178 17.13 -3.23 -12.11
N PRO A 179 17.86 -2.10 -12.16
CA PRO A 179 18.91 -1.83 -11.18
C PRO A 179 18.33 -1.52 -9.79
N VAL A 180 19.07 -1.86 -8.73
CA VAL A 180 18.64 -1.64 -7.32
C VAL A 180 18.21 -0.19 -7.05
N HIS A 181 18.93 0.80 -7.58
CA HIS A 181 18.63 2.21 -7.29
C HIS A 181 17.24 2.65 -7.77
N GLY A 182 16.65 1.99 -8.78
CA GLY A 182 15.28 2.25 -9.22
C GLY A 182 14.23 1.95 -8.15
N LEU A 183 14.57 1.16 -7.13
CA LEU A 183 13.69 0.84 -6.01
C LEU A 183 13.78 1.87 -4.87
N TYR A 184 14.79 2.74 -4.83
CA TYR A 184 15.06 3.57 -3.65
C TYR A 184 14.01 4.63 -3.35
N ALA A 185 13.31 5.12 -4.36
CA ALA A 185 12.22 6.07 -4.20
C ALA A 185 10.97 5.38 -3.63
N VAL A 186 10.68 4.15 -4.08
CA VAL A 186 9.40 3.47 -3.80
C VAL A 186 9.44 2.63 -2.52
N LEU A 187 10.58 2.01 -2.19
CA LEU A 187 10.72 1.12 -1.03
C LEU A 187 10.36 1.79 0.31
N PRO A 188 10.73 3.06 0.59
CA PRO A 188 10.30 3.73 1.82
C PRO A 188 8.78 3.79 2.01
N VAL A 189 8.01 3.79 0.92
CA VAL A 189 6.56 3.88 0.95
C VAL A 189 5.91 2.50 1.00
N LEU A 190 6.43 1.53 0.25
CA LEU A 190 5.88 0.18 0.20
C LEU A 190 6.23 -0.67 1.42
N LEU A 191 7.43 -0.49 1.96
CA LEU A 191 7.91 -1.31 3.06
C LEU A 191 7.20 -0.97 4.38
N PRO A 192 6.95 -1.97 5.24
CA PRO A 192 6.42 -1.73 6.57
C PRO A 192 7.45 -0.97 7.43
N PRO A 193 7.02 -0.35 8.55
CA PRO A 193 7.94 0.26 9.51
C PRO A 193 9.00 -0.73 9.98
N ALA A 194 10.23 -0.26 10.16
CA ALA A 194 11.29 -1.02 10.81
C ALA A 194 11.00 -1.07 12.32
N ASP A 195 10.29 -2.10 12.78
CA ASP A 195 9.94 -2.31 14.21
C ASP A 195 11.18 -2.68 15.07
N GLY A 196 12.25 -1.88 15.01
CA GLY A 196 13.50 -2.16 15.71
C GLY A 196 14.22 -3.43 15.22
N HIS A 197 13.86 -3.94 14.03
CA HIS A 197 14.54 -5.09 13.44
C HIS A 197 15.96 -4.70 13.03
N ALA A 198 16.94 -5.45 13.51
CA ALA A 198 18.29 -5.45 13.00
C ALA A 198 18.50 -6.80 12.30
N PRO A 199 18.82 -6.83 11.00
CA PRO A 199 19.09 -8.09 10.30
C PRO A 199 20.33 -8.75 10.92
N GLN A 200 20.20 -9.97 11.42
CA GLN A 200 21.31 -10.69 12.08
C GLN A 200 22.09 -11.59 11.11
N ASP A 201 21.56 -11.87 9.91
CA ASP A 201 22.04 -12.95 9.05
C ASP A 201 22.22 -12.53 7.56
N ALA A 202 22.65 -11.30 7.29
CA ALA A 202 22.94 -10.85 5.92
C ALA A 202 24.29 -11.40 5.43
N GLU A 203 24.30 -12.63 4.92
CA GLU A 203 25.54 -13.29 4.46
C GLU A 203 26.03 -12.78 3.09
N GLY A 204 25.12 -12.35 2.21
CA GLY A 204 25.43 -11.94 0.84
C GLY A 204 25.76 -10.47 0.66
N THR A 205 26.35 -10.13 -0.50
CA THR A 205 26.65 -8.72 -0.84
C THR A 205 25.37 -7.92 -1.08
N LEU A 206 24.39 -8.49 -1.79
CA LEU A 206 23.10 -7.84 -2.04
C LEU A 206 22.32 -7.65 -0.73
N THR A 207 22.23 -8.68 0.09
CA THR A 207 21.46 -8.60 1.34
C THR A 207 22.04 -7.58 2.29
N ARG A 208 23.38 -7.51 2.45
CA ARG A 208 24.04 -6.46 3.22
C ARG A 208 23.78 -5.06 2.65
N HIS A 209 23.92 -4.89 1.33
CA HIS A 209 23.70 -3.61 0.66
C HIS A 209 22.28 -3.07 0.91
N LEU A 210 21.26 -3.90 0.68
CA LEU A 210 19.87 -3.51 0.83
C LEU A 210 19.45 -3.35 2.29
N THR A 211 19.85 -4.26 3.18
CA THR A 211 19.47 -4.18 4.60
C THR A 211 20.15 -3.04 5.35
N ALA A 212 21.33 -2.59 4.91
CA ALA A 212 21.97 -1.39 5.46
C ALA A 212 21.13 -0.12 5.24
N ARG A 213 20.37 -0.07 4.15
CA ARG A 213 19.48 1.05 3.81
C ARG A 213 18.03 0.83 4.27
N PHE A 214 17.56 -0.41 4.22
CA PHE A 214 16.19 -0.81 4.53
C PHE A 214 16.20 -1.94 5.57
N PRO A 215 16.35 -1.61 6.86
CA PRO A 215 16.49 -2.59 7.93
C PRO A 215 15.25 -3.48 8.13
N GLN A 216 14.11 -3.14 7.54
CA GLN A 216 12.89 -3.94 7.54
C GLN A 216 12.90 -5.12 6.54
N LEU A 217 13.88 -5.17 5.63
CA LEU A 217 14.09 -6.32 4.75
C LEU A 217 14.72 -7.47 5.54
N ARG A 218 14.24 -8.69 5.30
CA ARG A 218 14.71 -9.92 5.97
C ARG A 218 15.41 -10.82 4.95
N PRO A 219 16.69 -11.14 5.14
CA PRO A 219 17.38 -12.10 4.27
C PRO A 219 16.69 -13.48 4.32
N LEU A 220 16.39 -14.04 3.15
CA LEU A 220 16.00 -15.46 2.99
C LEU A 220 17.18 -16.34 2.56
N GLY A 221 18.18 -15.71 1.93
CA GLY A 221 19.41 -16.34 1.50
C GLY A 221 20.46 -15.31 1.12
N VAL A 222 21.46 -15.72 0.32
CA VAL A 222 22.59 -14.87 -0.07
C VAL A 222 22.16 -13.74 -1.03
N ASP A 223 21.17 -13.97 -1.87
CA ASP A 223 20.75 -13.03 -2.93
C ASP A 223 19.25 -12.77 -2.95
N GLU A 224 18.58 -13.02 -1.83
CA GLU A 224 17.12 -12.92 -1.71
C GLU A 224 16.73 -12.35 -0.35
N LEU A 225 15.84 -11.36 -0.38
CA LEU A 225 15.23 -10.75 0.80
C LEU A 225 13.71 -10.76 0.67
N GLU A 226 13.02 -10.97 1.79
CA GLU A 226 11.58 -10.80 1.90
C GLU A 226 11.22 -9.59 2.76
N PHE A 227 9.98 -9.12 2.62
CA PHE A 227 9.37 -8.12 3.49
C PHE A 227 7.87 -8.34 3.63
N GLY A 228 7.28 -7.62 4.58
CA GLY A 228 5.86 -7.71 4.91
C GLY A 228 5.52 -8.85 5.87
N ARG A 229 4.64 -8.58 6.83
CA ARG A 229 4.05 -9.58 7.73
C ARG A 229 2.58 -9.81 7.36
N LEU A 230 1.92 -10.70 8.09
CA LEU A 230 0.48 -10.88 7.97
C LEU A 230 -0.23 -9.53 8.17
N GLY A 231 -0.87 -9.02 7.11
CA GLY A 231 -1.59 -7.74 7.11
C GLY A 231 -0.86 -6.56 6.44
N ASP A 232 0.43 -6.69 6.14
CA ASP A 232 1.20 -5.71 5.35
C ASP A 232 1.23 -6.09 3.86
N VAL A 233 1.90 -5.28 3.03
CA VAL A 233 2.31 -5.62 1.67
C VAL A 233 3.48 -6.61 1.74
N PRO A 234 3.29 -7.90 1.41
CA PRO A 234 4.36 -8.85 1.32
C PRO A 234 5.10 -8.71 -0.02
N GLY A 235 6.33 -9.22 -0.05
CA GLY A 235 7.06 -9.29 -1.29
C GLY A 235 8.50 -9.74 -1.09
N TYR A 236 9.23 -9.77 -2.18
CA TYR A 236 10.63 -10.15 -2.19
C TYR A 236 11.45 -9.27 -3.14
N ILE A 237 12.76 -9.23 -2.91
CA ILE A 237 13.76 -8.65 -3.79
C ILE A 237 14.87 -9.69 -3.92
N ALA A 238 15.18 -10.08 -5.15
CA ALA A 238 16.18 -11.10 -5.43
C ALA A 238 17.08 -10.76 -6.62
N ARG A 239 18.25 -11.36 -6.70
CA ARG A 239 18.99 -11.41 -7.98
C ARG A 239 18.33 -12.44 -8.92
N PRO A 240 18.12 -12.10 -10.20
CA PRO A 240 17.53 -13.03 -11.17
C PRO A 240 18.42 -14.25 -11.49
N GLU A 241 19.74 -14.15 -11.26
CA GLU A 241 20.71 -15.23 -11.51
C GLU A 241 21.58 -15.49 -10.25
N LYS A 242 22.06 -16.73 -10.10
CA LYS A 242 23.05 -17.06 -9.05
C LYS A 242 24.36 -16.35 -9.38
N PRO A 243 24.87 -15.46 -8.52
CA PRO A 243 26.07 -14.71 -8.81
C PRO A 243 27.28 -15.64 -8.93
N THR A 244 28.22 -15.24 -9.77
CA THR A 244 29.62 -15.62 -9.56
C THR A 244 30.01 -15.17 -8.15
N PRO A 245 30.72 -15.99 -7.35
CA PRO A 245 30.97 -15.75 -5.92
C PRO A 245 31.55 -14.38 -5.53
N ASP A 246 32.13 -13.64 -6.49
CA ASP A 246 32.85 -12.39 -6.25
C ASP A 246 32.14 -11.12 -6.74
N ALA A 247 30.86 -11.18 -7.13
CA ALA A 247 30.13 -9.99 -7.58
C ALA A 247 29.71 -9.10 -6.38
N THR A 248 30.43 -7.99 -6.18
CA THR A 248 29.99 -6.89 -5.32
C THR A 248 28.60 -6.43 -5.74
N ALA A 249 27.69 -6.26 -4.77
CA ALA A 249 26.42 -5.61 -5.02
C ALA A 249 26.59 -4.09 -4.86
N ASP A 250 26.02 -3.35 -5.78
CA ASP A 250 25.97 -1.89 -5.79
C ASP A 250 24.59 -1.42 -6.29
N ASP A 251 24.44 -0.10 -6.40
CA ASP A 251 23.22 0.56 -6.85
C ASP A 251 22.79 0.16 -8.28
N THR A 252 23.72 -0.30 -9.12
CA THR A 252 23.46 -0.69 -10.52
C THR A 252 23.17 -2.17 -10.67
N THR A 253 23.34 -2.95 -9.60
CA THR A 253 23.08 -4.39 -9.60
C THR A 253 21.65 -4.67 -10.04
N ARG A 254 21.47 -5.53 -11.05
CA ARG A 254 20.15 -5.95 -11.51
C ARG A 254 19.48 -6.82 -10.44
N VAL A 255 18.23 -6.50 -10.14
CA VAL A 255 17.34 -7.24 -9.24
C VAL A 255 15.98 -7.42 -9.87
N VAL A 256 15.30 -8.46 -9.42
CA VAL A 256 13.86 -8.61 -9.60
C VAL A 256 13.18 -8.36 -8.26
N ALA A 257 12.03 -7.71 -8.26
CA ALA A 257 11.21 -7.55 -7.08
C ALA A 257 9.74 -7.85 -7.38
N GLU A 258 9.05 -8.39 -6.40
CA GLU A 258 7.61 -8.55 -6.41
C GLU A 258 7.05 -7.90 -5.14
N PHE A 259 5.99 -7.12 -5.32
CA PHE A 259 5.18 -6.56 -4.25
C PHE A 259 3.77 -7.06 -4.45
N SER A 260 3.36 -7.97 -3.59
CA SER A 260 2.08 -8.65 -3.68
C SER A 260 1.03 -7.96 -2.81
N ALA A 261 -0.25 -8.25 -3.06
CA ALA A 261 -1.36 -7.76 -2.24
C ALA A 261 -1.49 -6.22 -2.13
N ILE A 262 -0.98 -5.48 -3.12
CA ILE A 262 -1.06 -4.01 -3.12
C ILE A 262 -2.49 -3.55 -3.44
N GLY A 263 -2.94 -2.52 -2.73
CA GLY A 263 -4.19 -1.82 -3.04
C GLY A 263 -4.00 -0.69 -4.04
N THR A 264 -5.03 -0.43 -4.83
CA THR A 264 -5.01 0.60 -5.88
C THR A 264 -4.69 1.99 -5.32
N ASP A 265 -5.23 2.33 -4.15
CA ASP A 265 -4.95 3.61 -3.48
C ASP A 265 -3.46 3.80 -3.18
N LEU A 266 -2.76 2.74 -2.74
CA LEU A 266 -1.32 2.84 -2.51
C LEU A 266 -0.57 3.13 -3.81
N LEU A 267 -0.93 2.46 -4.91
CA LEU A 267 -0.33 2.68 -6.24
C LEU A 267 -0.53 4.12 -6.71
N LEU A 268 -1.74 4.65 -6.60
CA LEU A 268 -2.03 6.06 -6.96
C LEU A 268 -1.18 7.03 -6.13
N SER A 269 -1.00 6.76 -4.83
CA SER A 269 -0.18 7.62 -3.96
C SER A 269 1.32 7.59 -4.29
N VAL A 270 1.79 6.59 -5.03
CA VAL A 270 3.22 6.41 -5.38
C VAL A 270 3.48 6.43 -6.87
N ALA A 271 2.49 6.73 -7.72
CA ALA A 271 2.62 6.66 -9.17
C ALA A 271 3.80 7.49 -9.68
N ALA A 272 3.99 8.70 -9.16
CA ALA A 272 5.12 9.57 -9.47
C ALA A 272 6.51 8.94 -9.15
N LEU A 273 6.58 7.99 -8.22
CA LEU A 273 7.82 7.29 -7.83
C LEU A 273 8.08 6.03 -8.67
N LEU A 274 7.08 5.61 -9.45
CA LEU A 274 7.15 4.47 -10.36
C LEU A 274 7.53 4.88 -11.80
N VAL A 275 7.58 6.18 -12.08
CA VAL A 275 7.97 6.75 -13.37
C VAL A 275 9.44 7.15 -13.36
#